data_AF-A0A316DVI0-F1
#
_entry.id   AF-A0A316DVI0-F1
#
_cell.length_a   1.000
_cell.length_b   1.000
_cell.length_c   1.000
_cell.angle_alpha   90.00
_cell.angle_beta   90.00
_cell.angle_gamma   90.00
#
_symmetry.space_group_name_H-M   'P 1'
#
loop_
_entity.id
_entity.type
_entity.pdbx_description
1 polymer ?
#
loop_
_entity_poly.entity_id
_entity_poly.type
_entity_poly.pdbx_seq_one_letter_code
_entity_poly.pdbx_strand_id
1 'polypeptide(L)'
;MARIIFLTLVIGIIIYFAPQFGFFQYLHPQKWIILSFFFAIAYFNHILMQFGFAKNRENFVQFYLGSVVARLILSLVFIGTFAYLGTPDINLFIINFFVLYLCYTGFEIFGLYRNLRHFS
;
A
#
# COMPACT_ATOMS: atom_id res chain seq x y z
N MET A 1 -13.47 2.75 -0.28
CA MET A 1 -12.87 2.43 1.03
C MET A 1 -13.02 0.98 1.50
N ALA A 2 -14.23 0.39 1.55
CA ALA A 2 -14.46 -0.92 2.17
C ALA A 2 -13.54 -2.07 1.67
N ARG A 3 -13.22 -2.12 0.37
CA ARG A 3 -12.33 -3.14 -0.20
C ARG A 3 -10.90 -3.05 0.31
N ILE A 4 -10.40 -1.83 0.49
CA ILE A 4 -9.04 -1.60 0.97
C ILE A 4 -8.96 -1.93 2.46
N ILE A 5 -9.97 -1.53 3.24
CA ILE A 5 -10.10 -1.91 4.65
C ILE A 5 -10.13 -3.43 4.80
N PHE A 6 -10.92 -4.13 3.98
CA PHE A 6 -10.97 -5.59 3.97
C PHE A 6 -9.60 -6.21 3.66
N LEU A 7 -8.89 -5.69 2.66
CA LEU A 7 -7.54 -6.15 2.33
C LEU A 7 -6.54 -5.90 3.45
N THR A 8 -6.56 -4.71 4.07
CA THR A 8 -5.73 -4.41 5.25
C THR A 8 -6.03 -5.39 6.38
N LEU A 9 -7.30 -5.73 6.61
CA LEU A 9 -7.73 -6.69 7.63
C LEU A 9 -7.23 -8.10 7.34
N VAL A 10 -7.39 -8.58 6.10
CA VAL A 10 -6.93 -9.91 5.69
C VAL A 10 -5.40 -10.01 5.79
N ILE A 11 -4.67 -9.02 5.31
CA ILE A 11 -3.20 -8.97 5.42
C ILE A 11 -2.77 -8.90 6.90
N GLY A 12 -3.46 -8.10 7.72
CA GLY A 12 -3.20 -8.01 9.15
C GLY A 12 -3.39 -9.35 9.87
N ILE A 13 -4.45 -10.08 9.54
CA ILE A 13 -4.71 -11.44 10.05
C ILE A 13 -3.60 -12.40 9.62
N ILE A 14 -3.19 -12.39 8.35
CA ILE A 14 -2.11 -13.25 7.86
C ILE A 14 -0.80 -12.95 8.60
N ILE A 15 -0.44 -11.68 8.76
CA ILE A 15 0.77 -11.24 9.49
C ILE A 15 0.70 -11.63 10.98
N TYR A 16 -0.49 -11.60 11.58
CA TYR A 16 -0.72 -11.98 12.97
C TYR A 16 -0.60 -13.49 13.20
N PHE A 17 -1.09 -14.31 12.27
CA PHE A 17 -1.03 -15.77 12.35
C PHE A 17 0.30 -16.36 11.86
N ALA A 18 1.04 -15.69 10.98
CA ALA A 18 2.32 -16.18 10.45
C ALA A 18 3.39 -16.56 11.51
N PRO A 19 3.50 -15.89 12.68
CA PRO A 19 4.35 -16.34 13.78
C PRO A 19 4.00 -17.74 14.31
N GLN A 20 2.71 -18.10 14.33
CA GLN A 20 2.22 -19.39 14.84
C GLN A 20 2.64 -20.57 13.95
N PHE A 21 2.95 -20.30 12.68
CA PHE A 21 3.41 -21.29 11.70
C PHE A 21 4.95 -21.32 11.54
N GLY A 22 5.69 -20.62 12.40
CA GLY A 22 7.16 -20.63 12.37
C GLY A 22 7.79 -19.66 11.35
N PHE A 23 7.02 -18.76 10.74
CA PHE A 23 7.55 -17.76 9.80
C PHE A 23 8.18 -16.53 10.48
N PHE A 24 8.60 -16.64 11.74
CA PHE A 24 9.17 -15.53 12.50
C PHE A 24 10.43 -14.94 11.83
N GLN A 25 11.23 -15.79 11.18
CA GLN A 25 12.44 -15.41 10.45
C GLN A 25 12.18 -14.58 9.18
N TYR A 26 10.98 -14.65 8.61
CA TYR A 26 10.63 -13.92 7.38
C TYR A 26 9.89 -12.61 7.67
N LEU A 27 9.51 -12.36 8.93
CA LEU A 27 8.74 -11.20 9.33
C LEU A 27 9.61 -10.21 10.08
N HIS A 28 9.86 -9.07 9.44
CA HIS A 28 10.61 -8.00 10.07
C HIS A 28 9.91 -7.53 11.38
N PRO A 29 10.66 -7.23 12.46
CA PRO A 29 10.08 -6.78 13.74
C PRO A 29 9.14 -5.58 13.59
N GLN A 30 9.43 -4.70 12.63
CA GLN A 30 8.67 -3.48 12.33
C GLN A 30 7.48 -3.70 11.37
N LYS A 31 7.00 -4.93 11.18
CA LYS A 31 5.84 -5.28 10.33
C LYS A 31 4.61 -4.40 10.54
N TRP A 32 4.32 -4.01 11.78
CA TRP A 32 3.20 -3.13 12.11
C TRP A 32 3.37 -1.70 11.58
N ILE A 33 4.60 -1.20 11.59
CA ILE A 33 4.93 0.14 11.06
C ILE A 33 4.78 0.13 9.53
N ILE A 34 5.25 -0.92 8.87
CA ILE A 34 5.07 -1.11 7.42
C ILE A 34 3.58 -1.18 7.08
N LEU A 35 2.79 -1.96 7.82
CA LEU A 35 1.35 -2.09 7.60
C LEU A 35 0.62 -0.75 7.78
N SER A 36 0.95 0.00 8.85
CA SER A 36 0.40 1.32 9.11
C SER A 36 0.74 2.31 7.99
N PHE A 37 1.96 2.25 7.45
CA PHE A 37 2.37 3.08 6.32
C PHE A 37 1.54 2.79 5.07
N PHE A 38 1.35 1.52 4.71
CA PHE A 38 0.49 1.15 3.57
C PHE A 38 -0.97 1.57 3.78
N PHE A 39 -1.48 1.46 5.01
CA PHE A 39 -2.82 1.95 5.34
C PHE A 39 -2.93 3.47 5.17
N ALA A 40 -1.92 4.23 5.62
CA ALA A 40 -1.88 5.69 5.44
C ALA A 40 -1.84 6.08 3.96
N ILE A 41 -1.03 5.39 3.14
CA ILE A 41 -1.00 5.59 1.68
C ILE A 41 -2.35 5.27 1.05
N ALA A 42 -2.96 4.13 1.40
CA ALA A 42 -4.28 3.77 0.92
C ALA A 42 -5.33 4.84 1.24
N TYR A 43 -5.30 5.38 2.46
CA TYR A 43 -6.17 6.46 2.90
C TYR A 43 -5.93 7.75 2.10
N PHE A 44 -4.66 8.13 1.92
CA PHE A 44 -4.28 9.29 1.11
C PHE A 44 -4.78 9.18 -0.34
N ASN A 45 -4.64 8.01 -0.96
CA ASN A 45 -5.13 7.77 -2.32
C ASN A 45 -6.65 7.85 -2.43
N HIS A 46 -7.37 7.39 -1.41
CA HIS A 46 -8.82 7.54 -1.36
C HIS A 46 -9.26 9.00 -1.29
N ILE A 47 -8.58 9.82 -0.47
CA ILE A 47 -8.83 11.26 -0.39
C ILE A 47 -8.56 11.92 -1.74
N LEU A 48 -7.40 11.63 -2.36
CA LEU A 48 -7.04 12.11 -3.69
C LEU A 48 -8.08 11.76 -4.74
N MET A 49 -8.60 10.53 -4.74
CA MET A 49 -9.68 10.13 -5.63
C MET A 49 -10.96 10.93 -5.38
N GLN A 50 -11.38 11.13 -4.13
CA GLN A 50 -12.58 11.92 -3.83
C GLN A 50 -12.47 13.36 -4.34
N PHE A 51 -11.31 14.01 -4.14
CA PHE A 51 -11.06 15.33 -4.69
C PHE A 51 -11.01 15.33 -6.23
N GLY A 52 -10.42 14.30 -6.84
CA GLY A 52 -10.36 14.14 -8.29
C GLY A 52 -11.73 13.95 -8.94
N PHE A 53 -12.65 13.22 -8.30
CA PHE A 53 -14.01 13.00 -8.80
C PHE A 53 -14.86 14.29 -8.80
N ALA A 54 -14.60 15.22 -7.88
CA ALA A 54 -15.39 16.45 -7.75
C ALA A 54 -15.09 17.51 -8.84
N LYS A 55 -13.96 17.41 -9.56
CA LYS A 55 -13.45 18.48 -10.45
C LYS A 55 -13.44 18.14 -11.95
N ASN A 56 -14.25 17.17 -12.39
CA ASN A 56 -14.37 16.60 -13.76
C ASN A 56 -13.57 15.31 -14.00
N ARG A 57 -14.26 14.31 -14.57
CA ARG A 57 -13.74 12.96 -14.89
C ARG A 57 -12.56 12.96 -15.87
N GLU A 58 -12.36 14.03 -16.64
CA GLU A 58 -11.28 14.12 -17.63
C GLU A 58 -9.88 14.09 -16.98
N ASN A 59 -9.74 14.66 -15.78
CA ASN A 59 -8.47 14.68 -15.06
C ASN A 59 -8.26 13.43 -14.19
N PHE A 60 -9.18 12.46 -14.20
CA PHE A 60 -9.11 11.26 -13.36
C PHE A 60 -7.80 10.50 -13.58
N VAL A 61 -7.39 10.32 -14.84
CA VAL A 61 -6.15 9.61 -15.19
C VAL A 61 -4.92 10.38 -14.69
N GLN A 62 -4.91 11.71 -14.78
CA GLN A 62 -3.81 12.54 -14.30
C GLN A 62 -3.68 12.47 -12.77
N PHE A 63 -4.79 12.58 -12.05
CA PHE A 63 -4.80 12.43 -10.60
C PHE A 63 -4.39 11.03 -10.15
N TYR A 64 -4.81 9.99 -10.87
CA TYR A 64 -4.39 8.62 -10.60
C TYR A 64 -2.89 8.41 -10.82
N LEU A 65 -2.35 8.87 -11.95
CA LEU A 65 -0.91 8.81 -12.22
C LEU A 65 -0.10 9.59 -11.17
N GLY A 66 -0.57 10.79 -10.79
CA GLY A 66 0.04 11.58 -9.72
C GLY A 66 0.03 10.86 -8.37
N SER A 67 -1.06 10.17 -8.04
CA SER A 67 -1.21 9.33 -6.85
C SER A 67 -0.21 8.16 -6.86
N VAL A 68 -0.02 7.49 -7.99
CA VAL A 68 0.98 6.41 -8.15
C VAL A 68 2.40 6.95 -7.97
N VAL A 69 2.73 8.09 -8.58
CA VAL A 69 4.06 8.71 -8.45
C VAL A 69 4.31 9.15 -6.99
N ALA A 70 3.34 9.82 -6.36
CA ALA A 70 3.45 10.23 -4.96
C ALA A 70 3.69 9.03 -4.05
N ARG A 71 2.98 7.92 -4.26
CA ARG A 71 3.21 6.67 -3.53
C ARG A 71 4.62 6.13 -3.72
N LEU A 72 5.14 6.10 -4.95
CA LEU A 72 6.48 5.61 -5.23
C LEU A 72 7.54 6.45 -4.51
N ILE A 73 7.41 7.78 -4.56
CA ILE A 73 8.30 8.69 -3.85
C ILE A 73 8.20 8.49 -2.34
N LEU A 74 6.99 8.45 -1.78
CA LEU A 74 6.78 8.21 -0.35
C LEU A 74 7.39 6.87 0.10
N SER A 75 7.24 5.83 -0.73
CA SER A 75 7.82 4.50 -0.46
C SER A 75 9.34 4.53 -0.46
N LEU A 76 9.96 5.22 -1.43
CA LEU A 76 11.41 5.40 -1.50
C LEU A 76 11.94 6.19 -0.30
N VAL A 77 11.28 7.29 0.07
CA VAL A 77 11.65 8.10 1.23
C VAL A 77 11.53 7.28 2.51
N PHE A 78 10.47 6.48 2.65
CA PHE A 78 10.26 5.63 3.80
C PHE A 78 11.37 4.58 3.94
N ILE A 79 11.62 3.80 2.88
CA ILE A 79 12.71 2.81 2.87
C ILE A 79 14.06 3.48 3.14
N GLY A 80 14.35 4.62 2.49
CA GLY A 80 15.59 5.37 2.69
C GLY A 80 15.78 5.88 4.12
N THR A 81 14.68 6.28 4.78
CA THR A 81 14.72 6.71 6.19
C THR A 81 15.08 5.55 7.11
N PHE A 82 14.46 4.37 6.92
CA PHE A 82 14.79 3.16 7.68
C PHE A 82 16.20 2.63 7.37
N ALA A 83 16.69 2.84 6.14
CA ALA A 83 18.07 2.55 5.76
C ALA A 83 19.05 3.44 6.52
N TYR A 84 18.77 4.74 6.60
CA TYR A 84 19.60 5.72 7.30
C TYR A 84 19.60 5.51 8.82
N LEU A 85 18.47 5.09 9.40
CA LEU A 85 18.34 4.76 10.82
C LEU A 85 19.11 3.50 11.25
N GLY A 86 19.74 2.78 10.31
CA GLY A 86 20.53 1.59 10.63
C GLY A 86 19.68 0.41 11.08
N THR A 87 18.51 0.25 10.48
CA THR A 87 17.58 -0.84 10.86
C THR A 87 18.24 -2.20 10.60
N PRO A 88 18.31 -3.10 11.60
CA PRO A 88 18.84 -4.44 11.41
C PRO A 88 18.00 -5.19 10.36
N ASP A 89 18.65 -6.03 9.56
CA ASP A 89 17.99 -6.84 8.51
C ASP A 89 17.18 -6.04 7.48
N ILE A 90 17.76 -4.94 6.99
CA ILE A 90 17.16 -4.08 5.96
C ILE A 90 16.68 -4.85 4.72
N ASN A 91 17.37 -5.93 4.33
CA ASN A 91 16.95 -6.76 3.20
C ASN A 91 15.57 -7.41 3.46
N LEU A 92 15.34 -7.93 4.67
CA LEU A 92 14.04 -8.47 5.08
C LEU A 92 12.97 -7.39 5.11
N PHE A 93 13.31 -6.19 5.59
CA PHE A 93 12.41 -5.04 5.57
C PHE A 93 11.97 -4.68 4.16
N ILE A 94 12.92 -4.56 3.23
CA ILE A 94 12.65 -4.21 1.83
C ILE A 94 11.77 -5.28 1.17
N ILE A 95 12.06 -6.57 1.36
CA ILE A 95 11.26 -7.66 0.79
C ILE A 95 9.82 -7.61 1.32
N ASN A 96 9.64 -7.51 2.63
CA ASN A 96 8.31 -7.42 3.25
C ASN A 96 7.54 -6.20 2.72
N PHE A 97 8.22 -5.05 2.63
CA PHE A 97 7.65 -3.83 2.10
C PHE A 97 7.23 -4.01 0.63
N PHE A 98 8.08 -4.63 -0.19
CA PHE A 98 7.84 -4.79 -1.62
C PHE A 98 6.69 -5.76 -1.91
N VAL A 99 6.59 -6.86 -1.16
CA VAL A 99 5.45 -7.80 -1.26
C VAL A 99 4.14 -7.09 -0.92
N LEU A 100 4.11 -6.34 0.18
CA LEU A 100 2.94 -5.56 0.57
C LEU A 100 2.59 -4.48 -0.47
N TYR A 101 3.61 -3.82 -1.04
CA TYR A 101 3.45 -2.85 -2.11
C TYR A 101 2.76 -3.45 -3.33
N LEU A 102 3.22 -4.62 -3.79
CA LEU A 102 2.62 -5.32 -4.93
C LEU A 102 1.19 -5.76 -4.65
N CYS A 103 0.91 -6.33 -3.47
CA CYS A 103 -0.44 -6.72 -3.07
C CYS A 103 -1.41 -5.52 -3.08
N TYR A 104 -1.04 -4.41 -2.43
CA TYR A 104 -1.89 -3.21 -2.40
C TYR A 104 -2.09 -2.61 -3.79
N THR A 105 -1.00 -2.47 -4.55
CA THR A 105 -1.03 -1.87 -5.89
C THR A 105 -1.87 -2.70 -6.86
N GLY A 106 -1.71 -4.03 -6.85
CA GLY A 106 -2.52 -4.93 -7.66
C GLY A 106 -4.00 -4.79 -7.36
N PHE A 107 -4.39 -4.86 -6.09
CA PHE A 107 -5.80 -4.73 -5.69
C PHE A 107 -6.42 -3.39 -6.05
N GLU A 108 -5.65 -2.32 -5.99
CA GLU A 108 -6.13 -0.98 -6.33
C GLU A 108 -6.36 -0.82 -7.84
N ILE A 109 -5.45 -1.33 -8.66
CA ILE A 109 -5.61 -1.39 -10.12
C ILE A 109 -6.85 -2.24 -10.48
N PHE A 110 -7.01 -3.42 -9.89
CA PHE A 110 -8.19 -4.27 -10.11
C PHE A 110 -9.50 -3.56 -9.69
N GLY A 111 -9.47 -2.84 -8.57
CA GLY A 111 -10.61 -2.07 -8.08
C GLY A 111 -11.01 -0.95 -9.04
N LEU A 112 -10.04 -0.25 -9.59
CA LEU A 112 -10.21 0.82 -10.57
C LEU A 112 -10.73 0.32 -11.91
N TYR A 113 -10.14 -0.75 -12.44
CA TYR A 113 -10.54 -1.33 -13.72
C TYR A 113 -12.01 -1.77 -13.70
N ARG A 114 -12.49 -2.30 -12.57
CA ARG A 114 -13.89 -2.70 -12.39
C ARG A 114 -14.85 -1.51 -12.34
N ASN A 115 -14.39 -0.36 -11.86
CA ASN A 115 -15.21 0.86 -11.81
C ASN A 115 -15.31 1.52 -13.19
N LEU A 116 -14.25 1.43 -14.00
CA LEU A 116 -14.24 1.89 -15.40
C LEU A 116 -15.12 1.01 -16.31
N ARG A 117 -15.17 -0.31 -16.08
CA ARG A 117 -15.99 -1.25 -16.87
C ARG A 117 -17.51 -1.08 -16.68
N HIS A 118 -17.96 -0.37 -15.65
CA HIS A 118 -19.39 -0.09 -15.46
C HIS A 118 -19.90 1.10 -16.30
N PHE A 119 -19.02 1.75 -17.07
CA PHE A 119 -19.33 2.92 -17.90
C PHE A 119 -19.18 2.69 -19.42
N SER A 120 -18.91 1.45 -19.86
CA SER A 120 -19.01 1.04 -21.27
C SER A 120 -20.24 0.17 -21.48
#